data_AF-A0A6N9H5R0-F1
#
_entry.id   AF-A0A6N9H5R0-F1
#
_cell.length_a   1.000
_cell.length_b   1.000
_cell.length_c   1.000
_cell.angle_alpha   90.00
_cell.angle_beta   90.00
_cell.angle_gamma   90.00
#
_symmetry.space_group_name_H-M   'P 1'
#
loop_
_entity.id
_entity.type
_entity.pdbx_description
1 polymer ?
#
loop_
_entity_poly.entity_id
_entity_poly.type
_entity_poly.pdbx_seq_one_letter_code
_entity_poly.pdbx_strand_id
1 'polypeptide(L)'
;MWVNYYSPSWDLGIFTQLMDQYSKLQAPIVDIKGPGYNLLGDHFHPILILLAPVFAVFPSGLTLMLCQTVLFAASAWPLTSLAFERLSTKGAWLLSFAYVFSFGLLNAVTAQFHEIAVAVPLMAFGLVWWMRGRRIGAAVAIGLLVFCKEDLGLTVAMFGAVVWLKDRRDFRWALGFAVWGVMWFLYAVFVFIPMFNTGGGYDYTDNVTLAQTIREGLTTKLGTVGFLALTAGAIGLRSPYILLMLPTLAWRFAGNVEGYWNLSFHYSAVLMPIAVVALVDAAKRRHRNFAPLVAAITAVALLSQTSIHLLWDADRYKVDGGPAVQAASRYGSVGTDLHLLAYLAPKTHVYWTSTLGGVRPDAIALRPDDTHEPVESWAAKNLGGDWRLVYSGGGYEVVARQS
;
A
#
# COMPACT_ATOMS: atom_id res chain seq x y z
N MET A 1 -3.14 2.22 17.43
CA MET A 1 -3.57 0.91 16.92
C MET A 1 -2.64 -0.21 17.37
N TRP A 2 -1.36 -0.24 16.97
CA TRP A 2 -0.48 -1.38 17.28
C TRP A 2 -0.36 -1.72 18.78
N VAL A 3 -0.12 -0.73 19.64
CA VAL A 3 -0.02 -0.95 21.09
C VAL A 3 -1.33 -1.47 21.72
N ASN A 4 -2.44 -1.26 21.03
CA ASN A 4 -3.78 -1.61 21.49
C ASN A 4 -4.24 -2.99 21.00
N TYR A 5 -3.36 -3.79 20.36
CA TYR A 5 -3.69 -5.10 19.76
C TYR A 5 -4.92 -5.06 18.85
N TYR A 6 -5.11 -3.92 18.19
CA TYR A 6 -6.22 -3.64 17.31
C TYR A 6 -5.67 -3.11 15.98
N SER A 7 -5.24 -4.05 15.14
CA SER A 7 -4.61 -3.80 13.85
C SER A 7 -5.25 -4.69 12.77
N PRO A 8 -6.52 -4.43 12.39
CA PRO A 8 -7.28 -5.30 11.49
C PRO A 8 -6.86 -5.12 10.02
N SER A 9 -5.66 -5.60 9.66
CA SER A 9 -5.18 -5.57 8.28
C SER A 9 -4.70 -6.94 7.86
N TRP A 10 -5.38 -7.45 6.84
CA TRP A 10 -4.98 -8.64 6.12
C TRP A 10 -3.61 -8.44 5.46
N ASP A 11 -3.44 -7.32 4.75
CA ASP A 11 -2.19 -6.97 4.06
C ASP A 11 -1.00 -6.87 5.02
N LEU A 12 -1.17 -6.26 6.19
CA LEU A 12 -0.09 -6.20 7.17
C LEU A 12 0.32 -7.61 7.64
N GLY A 13 -0.64 -8.51 7.84
CA GLY A 13 -0.38 -9.92 8.13
C GLY A 13 0.42 -10.59 6.99
N ILE A 14 -0.06 -10.45 5.76
CA ILE A 14 0.57 -10.98 4.53
C ILE A 14 2.02 -10.52 4.40
N PHE A 15 2.27 -9.20 4.47
CA PHE A 15 3.62 -8.67 4.33
C PHE A 15 4.51 -9.03 5.51
N THR A 16 3.95 -9.18 6.71
CA THR A 16 4.72 -9.65 7.88
C THR A 16 5.17 -11.10 7.69
N GLN A 17 4.29 -11.98 7.21
CA GLN A 17 4.65 -13.38 6.93
C GLN A 17 5.65 -13.48 5.77
N LEU A 18 5.48 -12.69 4.71
CA LEU A 18 6.47 -12.59 3.62
C LEU A 18 7.85 -12.17 4.16
N MET A 19 7.90 -11.18 5.05
CA MET A 19 9.16 -10.65 5.58
C MET A 19 9.83 -11.61 6.55
N ASP A 20 9.04 -12.37 7.31
CA ASP A 20 9.53 -13.49 8.11
C ASP A 20 10.23 -14.53 7.22
N GLN A 21 9.64 -14.91 6.09
CA GLN A 21 10.27 -15.81 5.11
C GLN A 21 11.56 -15.22 4.51
N TYR A 22 11.53 -13.97 4.03
CA TYR A 22 12.71 -13.31 3.48
C TYR A 22 13.85 -13.16 4.49
N SER A 23 13.54 -12.90 5.76
CA SER A 23 14.55 -12.82 6.83
C SER A 23 15.33 -14.12 7.02
N LYS A 24 14.72 -15.25 6.62
CA LYS A 24 15.29 -16.60 6.67
C LYS A 24 15.84 -17.07 5.32
N LEU A 25 15.86 -16.19 4.31
CA LEU A 25 16.26 -16.50 2.92
C LEU A 25 15.39 -17.60 2.28
N GLN A 26 14.10 -17.64 2.64
CA GLN A 26 13.14 -18.60 2.12
C GLN A 26 12.24 -17.97 1.04
N ALA A 27 11.62 -18.81 0.23
CA ALA A 27 10.57 -18.37 -0.69
C ALA A 27 9.41 -17.73 0.11
N PRO A 28 8.75 -16.68 -0.40
CA PRO A 28 7.73 -15.95 0.34
C PRO A 28 6.40 -16.69 0.29
N ILE A 29 6.36 -17.85 0.95
CA ILE A 29 5.14 -18.61 1.17
C ILE A 29 4.33 -17.90 2.26
N VAL A 30 3.10 -17.51 1.91
CA VAL A 30 2.18 -16.75 2.75
C VAL A 30 0.89 -17.53 2.92
N ASP A 31 0.89 -18.40 3.92
CA ASP A 31 -0.25 -19.23 4.32
C ASP A 31 -1.49 -18.42 4.72
N ILE A 32 -1.33 -17.14 5.05
CA ILE A 32 -2.41 -16.18 5.32
C ILE A 32 -3.31 -15.95 4.07
N LYS A 33 -2.74 -16.01 2.86
CA LYS A 33 -3.55 -15.95 1.61
C LYS A 33 -4.17 -17.30 1.27
N GLY A 34 -3.51 -18.37 1.67
CA GLY A 34 -3.95 -19.74 1.54
C GLY A 34 -2.77 -20.69 1.71
N PRO A 35 -3.00 -21.95 2.14
CA PRO A 35 -1.93 -22.90 2.39
C PRO A 35 -0.98 -23.06 1.20
N GLY A 36 0.32 -22.83 1.43
CA GLY A 36 1.35 -22.96 0.40
C GLY A 36 1.37 -21.85 -0.65
N TYR A 37 0.60 -20.77 -0.48
CA TYR A 37 0.51 -19.70 -1.47
C TYR A 37 1.82 -18.91 -1.58
N ASN A 38 2.40 -18.81 -2.79
CA ASN A 38 3.59 -18.00 -3.03
C ASN A 38 3.20 -16.57 -3.41
N LEU A 39 3.55 -15.57 -2.59
CA LEU A 39 3.10 -14.19 -2.81
C LEU A 39 3.66 -13.57 -4.10
N LEU A 40 4.76 -14.08 -4.65
CA LEU A 40 5.28 -13.64 -5.95
C LEU A 40 4.36 -13.99 -7.13
N GLY A 41 3.40 -14.90 -6.92
CA GLY A 41 2.33 -15.21 -7.86
C GLY A 41 1.14 -14.25 -7.81
N ASP A 42 1.15 -13.28 -6.91
CA ASP A 42 0.10 -12.27 -6.74
C ASP A 42 0.53 -10.91 -7.29
N HIS A 43 1.70 -10.44 -6.85
CA HIS A 43 2.25 -9.14 -7.20
C HIS A 43 3.76 -9.21 -7.47
N PHE A 44 4.22 -8.32 -8.37
CA PHE A 44 5.64 -8.17 -8.67
C PHE A 44 6.27 -7.07 -7.82
N HIS A 45 6.76 -7.45 -6.63
CA HIS A 45 7.39 -6.51 -5.68
C HIS A 45 8.75 -7.00 -5.16
N PRO A 46 9.71 -7.40 -6.02
CA PRO A 46 11.00 -7.93 -5.58
C PRO A 46 11.84 -6.93 -4.77
N ILE A 47 11.60 -5.62 -4.92
CA ILE A 47 12.34 -4.59 -4.17
C ILE A 47 12.16 -4.73 -2.64
N LEU A 48 11.08 -5.37 -2.20
CA LEU A 48 10.78 -5.58 -0.80
C LEU A 48 11.85 -6.39 -0.07
N ILE A 49 12.65 -7.20 -0.77
CA ILE A 49 13.76 -7.94 -0.16
C ILE A 49 14.77 -7.01 0.55
N LEU A 50 14.85 -5.75 0.15
CA LEU A 50 15.72 -4.75 0.77
C LEU A 50 15.30 -4.41 2.21
N LEU A 51 14.05 -4.69 2.59
CA LEU A 51 13.57 -4.49 3.96
C LEU A 51 13.85 -5.71 4.87
N ALA A 52 14.20 -6.87 4.30
CA ALA A 52 14.42 -8.10 5.04
C ALA A 52 15.51 -7.99 6.12
N PRO A 53 16.67 -7.32 5.91
CA PRO A 53 17.66 -7.16 6.97
C PRO A 53 17.14 -6.35 8.17
N VAL A 54 16.33 -5.32 7.93
CA VAL A 54 15.73 -4.51 9.00
C VAL A 54 14.71 -5.34 9.77
N PHE A 55 13.88 -6.12 9.06
CA PHE A 55 12.93 -7.04 9.66
C PHE A 55 13.61 -8.16 10.46
N ALA A 56 14.73 -8.72 9.98
CA ALA A 56 15.48 -9.76 10.67
C ALA A 56 15.97 -9.31 12.07
N VAL A 57 16.35 -8.03 12.21
CA VAL A 57 16.75 -7.45 13.51
C VAL A 57 15.53 -7.21 14.41
N PHE A 58 14.38 -6.84 13.82
CA PHE A 58 13.15 -6.53 14.56
C PHE A 58 11.93 -7.22 13.91
N PRO A 59 11.72 -8.53 14.12
CA PRO A 59 10.71 -9.31 13.40
C PRO A 59 9.30 -9.00 13.93
N SER A 60 8.64 -8.01 13.33
CA SER A 60 7.36 -7.48 13.76
C SER A 60 6.64 -6.73 12.64
N GLY A 61 5.32 -6.86 12.54
CA GLY A 61 4.51 -6.02 11.65
C GLY A 61 4.67 -4.52 11.92
N LEU A 62 4.97 -4.12 13.16
CA LEU A 62 5.30 -2.73 13.51
C LEU A 62 6.52 -2.22 12.74
N THR A 63 7.54 -3.06 12.55
CA THR A 63 8.76 -2.71 11.82
C THR A 63 8.44 -2.27 10.41
N LEU A 64 7.54 -2.96 9.73
CA LEU A 64 7.10 -2.62 8.38
C LEU A 64 6.34 -1.29 8.35
N MET A 65 5.41 -1.09 9.28
CA MET A 65 4.70 0.19 9.38
C MET A 65 5.66 1.37 9.62
N LEU A 66 6.63 1.21 10.51
CA LEU A 66 7.65 2.23 10.78
C LEU A 66 8.53 2.48 9.56
N CYS A 67 8.94 1.43 8.83
CA CYS A 67 9.67 1.57 7.57
C CYS A 67 8.87 2.40 6.56
N GLN A 68 7.58 2.10 6.37
CA GLN A 68 6.70 2.89 5.51
C GLN A 68 6.60 4.35 5.96
N THR A 69 6.44 4.61 7.26
CA THR A 69 6.41 5.98 7.80
C THR A 69 7.71 6.73 7.49
N VAL A 70 8.87 6.09 7.66
CA VAL A 70 10.17 6.71 7.34
C VAL A 70 10.30 6.99 5.85
N LEU A 71 9.87 6.06 4.98
CA LEU A 71 9.91 6.24 3.52
C LEU A 71 9.01 7.39 3.05
N PHE A 72 7.80 7.51 3.62
CA PHE A 72 6.90 8.64 3.35
C PHE A 72 7.41 9.97 3.93
N ALA A 73 8.08 9.96 5.08
CA ALA A 73 8.74 11.15 5.59
C ALA A 73 9.91 11.58 4.69
N ALA A 74 10.71 10.63 4.22
CA ALA A 74 11.83 10.87 3.32
C ALA A 74 11.38 11.46 1.97
N SER A 75 10.22 11.07 1.45
CA SER A 75 9.68 11.60 0.20
C SER A 75 9.22 13.07 0.29
N ALA A 76 8.92 13.57 1.50
CA ALA A 76 8.56 14.97 1.71
C ALA A 76 9.74 15.91 1.44
N TRP A 77 10.96 15.51 1.82
CA TRP A 77 12.16 16.34 1.69
C TRP A 77 12.39 16.90 0.27
N PRO A 78 12.52 16.07 -0.79
CA PRO A 78 12.80 16.60 -2.13
C PRO A 78 11.67 17.49 -2.65
N LEU A 79 10.42 17.20 -2.31
CA LEU A 79 9.25 17.95 -2.75
C LEU A 79 9.16 19.32 -2.06
N THR A 80 9.33 19.36 -0.74
CA THR A 80 9.39 20.60 0.03
C THR A 80 10.56 21.47 -0.42
N SER A 81 11.74 20.86 -0.61
CA SER A 81 12.92 21.56 -1.10
C SER A 81 12.67 22.20 -2.48
N LEU A 82 12.06 21.46 -3.42
CA LEU A 82 11.69 22.00 -4.73
C LEU A 82 10.63 23.11 -4.61
N ALA A 83 9.67 22.97 -3.68
CA ALA A 83 8.65 23.99 -3.43
C ALA A 83 9.27 25.32 -3.00
N PHE A 84 10.26 25.31 -2.10
CA PHE A 84 10.99 26.52 -1.68
C PHE A 84 11.82 27.14 -2.81
N GLU A 85 12.33 26.34 -3.75
CA GLU A 85 13.06 26.85 -4.92
C GLU A 85 12.14 27.55 -5.94
N ARG A 86 10.91 27.05 -6.13
CA ARG A 86 10.05 27.44 -7.27
C ARG A 86 8.85 28.30 -6.88
N LEU A 87 8.37 28.19 -5.64
CA LEU A 87 7.21 28.91 -5.14
C LEU A 87 7.64 30.09 -4.25
N SER A 88 6.68 30.84 -3.72
CA SER A 88 6.96 31.79 -2.65
C SER A 88 7.18 31.03 -1.33
N THR A 89 7.76 31.67 -0.32
CA THR A 89 7.90 31.07 1.03
C THR A 89 6.57 30.58 1.59
N LYS A 90 5.51 31.40 1.48
CA LYS A 90 4.15 31.02 1.90
C LYS A 90 3.62 29.83 1.10
N GLY A 91 3.77 29.85 -0.22
CA GLY A 91 3.33 28.76 -1.08
C GLY A 91 4.08 27.45 -0.83
N ALA A 92 5.37 27.52 -0.54
CA ALA A 92 6.18 26.37 -0.20
C ALA A 92 5.73 25.70 1.11
N TRP A 93 5.45 26.48 2.16
CA TRP A 93 4.88 25.96 3.40
C TRP A 93 3.51 25.34 3.19
N LEU A 94 2.60 26.03 2.46
CA LEU A 94 1.27 25.50 2.15
C LEU A 94 1.34 24.18 1.38
N LEU A 95 2.22 24.07 0.38
CA LEU A 95 2.36 22.85 -0.41
C LEU A 95 2.99 21.71 0.39
N SER A 96 3.97 22.02 1.24
CA SER A 96 4.59 21.03 2.12
C SER A 96 3.58 20.47 3.12
N PHE A 97 2.76 21.34 3.71
CA PHE A 97 1.64 20.94 4.54
C PHE A 97 0.64 20.08 3.75
N ALA A 98 0.24 20.52 2.55
CA ALA A 98 -0.70 19.80 1.71
C ALA A 98 -0.20 18.39 1.33
N TYR A 99 1.10 18.22 1.11
CA TYR A 99 1.69 16.92 0.80
C TYR A 99 1.66 15.97 2.01
N VAL A 100 2.15 16.42 3.17
CA VAL A 100 2.22 15.61 4.39
C VAL A 100 0.82 15.19 4.87
N PHE A 101 -0.15 16.10 4.79
CA PHE A 101 -1.55 15.84 5.16
C PHE A 101 -2.42 15.42 3.98
N SER A 102 -1.82 15.00 2.87
CA SER A 102 -2.59 14.55 1.72
C SER A 102 -3.36 13.26 2.04
N PHE A 103 -4.60 13.17 1.55
CA PHE A 103 -5.44 12.00 1.75
C PHE A 103 -4.76 10.70 1.27
N GLY A 104 -3.95 10.77 0.21
CA GLY A 104 -3.25 9.61 -0.33
C GLY A 104 -2.21 9.02 0.64
N LEU A 105 -1.46 9.86 1.36
CA LEU A 105 -0.50 9.37 2.35
C LEU A 105 -1.21 8.94 3.65
N LEU A 106 -2.19 9.72 4.12
CA LEU A 106 -2.92 9.42 5.35
C LEU A 106 -3.74 8.12 5.24
N ASN A 107 -4.40 7.89 4.10
CA ASN A 107 -5.14 6.65 3.86
C ASN A 107 -4.22 5.44 3.65
N ALA A 108 -3.03 5.63 3.05
CA ALA A 108 -2.02 4.58 3.00
C ALA A 108 -1.47 4.21 4.38
N VAL A 109 -1.21 5.19 5.26
CA VAL A 109 -0.81 4.92 6.65
C VAL A 109 -1.91 4.18 7.40
N THR A 110 -3.17 4.55 7.19
CA THR A 110 -4.32 3.88 7.80
C THR A 110 -4.50 2.45 7.30
N ALA A 111 -4.29 2.23 5.99
CA ALA A 111 -4.32 0.91 5.37
C ALA A 111 -3.15 0.02 5.78
N GLN A 112 -2.17 0.59 6.50
CA GLN A 112 -0.97 -0.08 6.98
C GLN A 112 0.00 -0.41 5.83
N PHE A 113 0.91 -1.36 6.03
CA PHE A 113 2.05 -1.54 5.14
C PHE A 113 1.66 -2.09 3.76
N HIS A 114 2.16 -1.45 2.71
CA HIS A 114 2.08 -1.93 1.32
C HIS A 114 3.40 -1.62 0.59
N GLU A 115 3.74 -2.40 -0.44
CA GLU A 115 4.95 -2.28 -1.25
C GLU A 115 5.15 -0.91 -1.92
N ILE A 116 4.04 -0.22 -2.18
CA ILE A 116 4.01 1.17 -2.67
C ILE A 116 4.75 2.14 -1.75
N ALA A 117 4.98 1.79 -0.48
CA ALA A 117 5.81 2.53 0.46
C ALA A 117 7.19 2.89 -0.13
N VAL A 118 7.79 1.98 -0.88
CA VAL A 118 9.09 2.17 -1.53
C VAL A 118 8.98 3.03 -2.80
N ALA A 119 7.85 2.94 -3.51
CA ALA A 119 7.61 3.71 -4.72
C ALA A 119 7.44 5.22 -4.47
N VAL A 120 6.82 5.61 -3.35
CA VAL A 120 6.57 7.03 -3.03
C VAL A 120 7.86 7.88 -2.97
N PRO A 121 8.92 7.51 -2.23
CA PRO A 121 10.17 8.26 -2.25
C PRO A 121 10.90 8.17 -3.59
N LEU A 122 10.90 7.01 -4.26
CA LEU A 122 11.51 6.87 -5.59
C LEU A 122 10.87 7.83 -6.61
N MET A 123 9.54 7.94 -6.59
CA MET A 123 8.80 8.91 -7.41
C MET A 123 9.17 10.35 -7.02
N ALA A 124 9.14 10.69 -5.73
CA ALA A 124 9.43 12.04 -5.26
C ALA A 124 10.85 12.51 -5.61
N PHE A 125 11.87 11.70 -5.28
CA PHE A 125 13.26 12.00 -5.61
C PHE A 125 13.49 11.99 -7.13
N GLY A 126 12.95 11.00 -7.84
CA GLY A 126 13.12 10.86 -9.28
C GLY A 126 12.59 12.07 -10.06
N LEU A 127 11.36 12.50 -9.77
CA LEU A 127 10.75 13.66 -10.42
C LEU A 127 11.50 14.96 -10.10
N VAL A 128 11.85 15.18 -8.83
CA VAL A 128 12.55 16.40 -8.39
C VAL A 128 13.96 16.47 -8.99
N TRP A 129 14.70 15.36 -8.98
CA TRP A 129 16.02 15.30 -9.61
C TRP A 129 15.94 15.52 -11.12
N TRP A 130 14.91 15.01 -11.79
CA TRP A 130 14.70 15.27 -13.21
C TRP A 130 14.47 16.75 -13.49
N MET A 131 13.60 17.41 -12.70
CA MET A 131 13.34 18.85 -12.81
C MET A 131 14.57 19.73 -12.53
N ARG A 132 15.50 19.23 -11.71
CA ARG A 132 16.79 19.87 -11.42
C ARG A 132 17.89 19.50 -12.43
N GLY A 133 17.58 18.74 -13.47
CA GLY A 133 18.55 18.32 -14.49
C GLY A 133 19.51 17.21 -14.05
N ARG A 134 19.32 16.60 -12.88
CA ARG A 134 20.13 15.47 -12.37
C ARG A 134 19.67 14.16 -13.02
N ARG A 135 19.94 14.02 -14.32
CA ARG A 135 19.37 12.96 -15.18
C ARG A 135 19.64 11.54 -14.69
N ILE A 136 20.89 11.22 -14.34
CA ILE A 136 21.27 9.85 -13.93
C ILE A 136 20.55 9.44 -12.64
N GLY A 137 20.60 10.29 -11.60
CA GLY A 137 19.92 10.00 -10.34
C GLY A 137 18.41 9.84 -10.53
N ALA A 138 17.80 10.71 -11.35
CA ALA A 138 16.40 10.59 -11.70
C ALA A 138 16.09 9.30 -12.47
N ALA A 139 16.93 8.92 -13.42
CA ALA A 139 16.76 7.70 -14.20
C ALA A 139 16.87 6.44 -13.35
N VAL A 140 17.78 6.40 -12.38
CA VAL A 140 17.86 5.32 -11.39
C VAL A 140 16.59 5.29 -10.55
N ALA A 141 16.20 6.41 -9.94
CA ALA A 141 15.04 6.45 -9.04
C ALA A 141 13.73 6.07 -9.75
N ILE A 142 13.45 6.67 -10.92
CA ILE A 142 12.26 6.33 -11.71
C ILE A 142 12.36 4.91 -12.28
N GLY A 143 13.53 4.52 -12.79
CA GLY A 143 13.73 3.19 -13.37
C GLY A 143 13.54 2.05 -12.37
N LEU A 144 13.82 2.27 -11.07
CA LEU A 144 13.60 1.29 -10.01
C LEU A 144 12.11 1.08 -9.65
N LEU A 145 11.21 1.97 -10.07
CA LEU A 145 9.77 1.81 -9.79
C LEU A 145 9.21 0.50 -10.36
N VAL A 146 9.80 -0.03 -11.43
CA VAL A 146 9.38 -1.30 -12.05
C VAL A 146 9.50 -2.49 -11.10
N PHE A 147 10.32 -2.39 -10.05
CA PHE A 147 10.53 -3.44 -9.05
C PHE A 147 9.65 -3.28 -7.81
N CYS A 148 8.89 -2.18 -7.71
CA CYS A 148 8.00 -1.93 -6.58
C CYS A 148 6.64 -2.61 -6.74
N LYS A 149 6.06 -2.53 -7.93
CA LYS A 149 4.76 -3.13 -8.28
C LYS A 149 4.68 -3.28 -9.80
N GLU A 150 4.00 -4.31 -10.28
CA GLU A 150 3.90 -4.66 -11.71
C GLU A 150 3.36 -3.51 -12.58
N ASP A 151 2.37 -2.75 -12.10
CA ASP A 151 1.72 -1.67 -12.86
C ASP A 151 2.62 -0.44 -13.01
N LEU A 152 3.60 -0.25 -12.11
CA LEU A 152 4.49 0.91 -12.14
C LEU A 152 5.44 0.91 -13.34
N GLY A 153 5.61 -0.23 -14.03
CA GLY A 153 6.26 -0.27 -15.35
C GLY A 153 5.60 0.68 -16.35
N LEU A 154 4.27 0.75 -16.37
CA LEU A 154 3.54 1.69 -17.23
C LEU A 154 3.70 3.14 -16.78
N THR A 155 3.85 3.39 -15.48
CA THR A 155 4.18 4.72 -14.95
C THR A 155 5.57 5.18 -15.39
N VAL A 156 6.56 4.29 -15.39
CA VAL A 156 7.90 4.57 -15.95
C VAL A 156 7.82 4.85 -17.45
N ALA A 157 7.03 4.08 -18.20
CA ALA A 157 6.85 4.34 -19.62
C ALA A 157 6.16 5.68 -19.90
N MET A 158 5.13 6.02 -19.10
CA MET A 158 4.47 7.32 -19.15
C MET A 158 5.42 8.46 -18.78
N PHE A 159 6.36 8.24 -17.87
CA PHE A 159 7.43 9.22 -17.60
C PHE A 159 8.24 9.51 -18.85
N GLY A 160 8.59 8.48 -19.64
CA GLY A 160 9.23 8.65 -20.94
C GLY A 160 8.42 9.54 -21.88
N ALA A 161 7.11 9.34 -21.97
CA ALA A 161 6.22 10.20 -22.76
C ALA A 161 6.22 11.65 -22.27
N VAL A 162 6.14 11.86 -20.95
CA VAL A 162 6.22 13.20 -20.33
C VAL A 162 7.56 13.88 -20.63
N VAL A 163 8.68 13.15 -20.55
CA VAL A 163 10.00 13.67 -20.90
C VAL A 163 10.03 14.16 -22.34
N TRP A 164 9.53 13.37 -23.28
CA TRP A 164 9.47 13.75 -24.70
C TRP A 164 8.55 14.96 -24.95
N LEU A 165 7.41 15.04 -24.27
CA LEU A 165 6.49 16.18 -24.37
C LEU A 165 7.11 17.47 -23.81
N LYS A 166 7.97 17.39 -22.80
CA LYS A 166 8.64 18.54 -22.19
C LYS A 166 9.81 19.05 -23.02
N ASP A 167 10.64 18.15 -23.54
CA ASP A 167 11.77 18.52 -24.41
C ASP A 167 12.08 17.39 -25.40
N ARG A 168 11.88 17.66 -26.69
CA ARG A 168 12.14 16.70 -27.78
C ARG A 168 13.61 16.30 -27.86
N ARG A 169 14.53 17.11 -27.33
CA ARG A 169 15.97 16.79 -27.29
C ARG A 169 16.28 15.65 -26.33
N ASP A 170 15.43 15.41 -25.34
CA ASP A 170 15.56 14.29 -24.39
C ASP A 170 15.00 12.97 -24.95
N PHE A 171 14.81 12.84 -26.28
CA PHE A 171 14.22 11.65 -26.92
C PHE A 171 14.89 10.33 -26.51
N ARG A 172 16.21 10.29 -26.34
CA ARG A 172 16.93 9.08 -25.92
C ARG A 172 16.52 8.63 -24.52
N TRP A 173 16.33 9.57 -23.60
CA TRP A 173 15.82 9.30 -22.27
C TRP A 173 14.36 8.85 -22.32
N ALA A 174 13.53 9.57 -23.09
CA ALA A 174 12.13 9.22 -23.27
C ALA A 174 11.95 7.79 -23.78
N LEU A 175 12.69 7.42 -24.83
CA LEU A 175 12.68 6.07 -25.39
C LEU A 175 13.19 5.04 -24.39
N GLY A 176 14.28 5.35 -23.67
CA GLY A 176 14.83 4.45 -22.64
C GLY A 176 13.80 4.12 -21.54
N PHE A 177 13.11 5.13 -21.00
CA PHE A 177 12.05 4.92 -20.00
C PHE A 177 10.84 4.17 -20.58
N ALA A 178 10.41 4.52 -21.79
CA ALA A 178 9.32 3.83 -22.47
C ALA A 178 9.60 2.33 -22.65
N VAL A 179 10.78 2.00 -23.21
CA VAL A 179 11.19 0.60 -23.44
C VAL A 179 11.37 -0.13 -22.12
N TRP A 180 12.07 0.44 -21.14
CA TRP A 180 12.29 -0.19 -19.84
C TRP A 180 10.99 -0.46 -19.10
N GLY A 181 10.10 0.53 -19.04
CA GLY A 181 8.82 0.42 -18.35
C GLY A 181 7.89 -0.62 -18.98
N VAL A 182 7.74 -0.59 -20.31
CA VAL A 182 6.91 -1.57 -21.03
C VAL A 182 7.49 -2.97 -20.91
N MET A 183 8.81 -3.12 -21.07
CA MET A 183 9.47 -4.42 -20.98
C MET A 183 9.26 -5.08 -19.61
N TRP A 184 9.44 -4.33 -18.52
CA TRP A 184 9.22 -4.87 -17.17
C TRP A 184 7.75 -5.11 -16.85
N PHE A 185 6.84 -4.26 -17.32
CA PHE A 185 5.40 -4.51 -17.18
C PHE A 185 5.02 -5.84 -17.86
N LEU A 186 5.44 -6.05 -19.11
CA LEU A 186 5.15 -7.27 -19.85
C LEU A 186 5.80 -8.49 -19.18
N TYR A 187 7.04 -8.37 -18.74
CA TYR A 187 7.73 -9.45 -18.01
C TYR A 187 7.00 -9.81 -16.71
N ALA A 188 6.65 -8.81 -15.90
CA ALA A 188 5.98 -9.03 -14.62
C ALA A 188 4.63 -9.74 -14.80
N VAL A 189 3.79 -9.23 -15.71
CA VAL A 189 2.41 -9.70 -15.90
C VAL A 189 2.34 -11.03 -16.66
N PHE A 190 3.14 -11.21 -17.72
CA PHE A 190 3.01 -12.37 -18.62
C PHE A 190 4.01 -13.49 -18.34
N VAL A 191 5.05 -13.24 -17.57
CA VAL A 191 6.11 -14.23 -17.30
C VAL A 191 6.25 -14.49 -15.81
N PHE A 192 6.54 -13.45 -15.02
CA PHE A 192 6.89 -13.62 -13.62
C PHE A 192 5.72 -14.09 -12.77
N ILE A 193 4.61 -13.32 -12.73
CA ILE A 193 3.44 -13.64 -11.92
C ILE A 193 2.87 -15.04 -12.29
N PRO A 194 2.65 -15.38 -13.58
CA PRO A 194 2.17 -16.71 -13.97
C PRO A 194 3.10 -17.87 -13.58
N MET A 195 4.42 -17.65 -13.51
CA MET A 195 5.38 -18.68 -13.10
C MET A 195 5.21 -19.09 -11.64
N PHE A 196 4.72 -18.19 -10.78
CA PHE A 196 4.52 -18.44 -9.36
C PHE A 196 3.05 -18.66 -8.98
N ASN A 197 2.10 -18.29 -9.85
CA ASN A 197 0.67 -18.55 -9.66
C ASN A 197 0.28 -19.97 -10.12
N THR A 198 0.64 -20.98 -9.32
CA THR A 198 0.38 -22.40 -9.64
C THR A 198 -1.08 -22.83 -9.45
N GLY A 199 -1.93 -21.98 -8.86
CA GLY A 199 -3.37 -22.22 -8.66
C GLY A 199 -4.26 -21.72 -9.81
N GLY A 200 -3.71 -20.95 -10.76
CA GLY A 200 -4.40 -20.53 -11.99
C GLY A 200 -5.54 -19.51 -11.83
N GLY A 201 -5.78 -19.00 -10.62
CA GLY A 201 -6.81 -17.98 -10.35
C GLY A 201 -6.24 -16.57 -10.38
N TYR A 202 -6.88 -15.67 -11.15
CA TYR A 202 -6.84 -14.24 -10.85
C TYR A 202 -7.98 -13.98 -9.84
N ASP A 203 -7.65 -13.73 -8.58
CA ASP A 203 -8.64 -13.64 -7.48
C ASP A 203 -9.61 -12.43 -7.60
N TYR A 204 -9.42 -11.56 -8.59
CA TYR A 204 -10.09 -10.26 -8.69
C TYR A 204 -10.83 -10.00 -10.01
N THR A 205 -11.15 -11.04 -10.79
CA THR A 205 -11.95 -10.88 -12.02
C THR A 205 -13.28 -11.62 -11.93
N ASP A 206 -14.33 -10.90 -11.54
CA ASP A 206 -15.68 -11.31 -11.94
C ASP A 206 -15.86 -11.03 -13.44
N ASN A 207 -16.73 -11.80 -14.09
CA ASN A 207 -17.09 -11.65 -15.50
C ASN A 207 -17.97 -10.41 -15.76
N VAL A 208 -17.48 -9.21 -15.43
CA VAL A 208 -18.15 -7.94 -15.73
C VAL A 208 -17.53 -7.34 -16.99
N THR A 209 -18.38 -6.86 -17.91
CA THR A 209 -17.87 -6.21 -19.13
C THR A 209 -17.21 -4.87 -18.80
N LEU A 210 -16.10 -4.54 -19.47
CA LEU A 210 -15.38 -3.27 -19.28
C LEU A 210 -16.30 -2.04 -19.40
N ALA A 211 -17.29 -2.10 -20.30
CA ALA A 211 -18.26 -1.03 -20.49
C ALA A 211 -19.16 -0.80 -19.25
N GLN A 212 -19.55 -1.88 -18.58
CA GLN A 212 -20.30 -1.81 -17.34
C GLN A 212 -19.41 -1.28 -16.20
N THR A 213 -18.20 -1.82 -16.05
CA THR A 213 -17.25 -1.38 -15.02
C THR A 213 -16.91 0.12 -15.14
N ILE A 214 -16.73 0.64 -16.36
CA ILE A 214 -16.46 2.08 -16.56
C ILE A 214 -17.63 2.96 -16.09
N ARG A 215 -18.88 2.53 -16.31
CA ARG A 215 -20.08 3.29 -15.93
C ARG A 215 -20.39 3.20 -14.43
N GLU A 216 -20.07 2.07 -13.82
CA GLU A 216 -20.20 1.88 -12.38
C GLU A 216 -19.29 2.82 -11.60
N GLY A 217 -19.81 3.36 -10.50
CA GLY A 217 -19.07 4.25 -9.61
C GLY A 217 -18.60 5.56 -10.25
N LEU A 218 -19.21 6.01 -11.36
CA LEU A 218 -18.76 7.21 -12.09
C LEU A 218 -18.64 8.45 -11.19
N THR A 219 -19.60 8.67 -10.27
CA THR A 219 -19.54 9.76 -9.30
C THR A 219 -18.28 9.67 -8.41
N THR A 220 -17.97 8.48 -7.91
CA THR A 220 -16.76 8.21 -7.11
C THR A 220 -15.49 8.43 -7.92
N LYS A 221 -15.44 7.92 -9.15
CA LYS A 221 -14.28 8.06 -10.06
C LYS A 221 -14.01 9.53 -10.41
N LEU A 222 -15.07 10.26 -10.78
CA LEU A 222 -14.98 11.71 -11.05
C LEU A 222 -14.60 12.50 -9.80
N GLY A 223 -15.15 12.12 -8.64
CA GLY A 223 -14.75 12.68 -7.35
C GLY A 223 -13.26 12.51 -7.09
N THR A 224 -12.73 11.29 -7.23
CA THR A 224 -11.30 10.97 -7.07
C THR A 224 -10.42 11.79 -8.01
N VAL A 225 -10.77 11.87 -9.30
CA VAL A 225 -10.04 12.71 -10.27
C VAL A 225 -10.10 14.19 -9.91
N GLY A 226 -11.27 14.68 -9.50
CA GLY A 226 -11.48 16.06 -9.07
C GLY A 226 -10.63 16.41 -7.85
N PHE A 227 -10.60 15.54 -6.84
CA PHE A 227 -9.77 15.72 -5.65
C PHE A 227 -8.28 15.68 -5.98
N LEU A 228 -7.83 14.76 -6.85
CA LEU A 228 -6.45 14.74 -7.33
C LEU A 228 -6.08 16.02 -8.10
N ALA A 229 -6.98 16.53 -8.93
CA ALA A 229 -6.79 17.79 -9.64
C ALA A 229 -6.67 18.97 -8.66
N LEU A 230 -7.48 19.00 -7.61
CA LEU A 230 -7.41 20.01 -6.55
C LEU A 230 -6.14 19.87 -5.70
N THR A 231 -5.68 18.65 -5.40
CA THR A 231 -4.37 18.38 -4.77
C THR A 231 -3.22 18.88 -5.65
N ALA A 232 -3.37 18.81 -6.99
CA ALA A 232 -2.47 19.45 -7.95
C ALA A 232 -2.72 20.98 -8.12
N GLY A 233 -3.50 21.58 -7.21
CA GLY A 233 -3.80 23.01 -7.16
C GLY A 233 -4.67 23.51 -8.33
N ALA A 234 -5.35 22.60 -9.03
CA ALA A 234 -6.03 22.73 -10.34
C ALA A 234 -5.12 23.17 -11.50
N ILE A 235 -4.16 24.08 -11.23
CA ILE A 235 -3.18 24.56 -12.21
C ILE A 235 -2.27 23.43 -12.71
N GLY A 236 -2.01 22.41 -11.88
CA GLY A 236 -1.17 21.28 -12.22
C GLY A 236 -1.69 20.47 -13.41
N LEU A 237 -2.99 20.55 -13.73
CA LEU A 237 -3.56 19.96 -14.95
C LEU A 237 -2.91 20.51 -16.24
N ARG A 238 -2.27 21.68 -16.19
CA ARG A 238 -1.51 22.24 -17.33
C ARG A 238 -0.11 21.67 -17.48
N SER A 239 0.39 20.94 -16.48
CA SER A 239 1.71 20.31 -16.54
C SER A 239 1.61 18.93 -17.16
N PRO A 240 2.47 18.58 -18.14
CA PRO A 240 2.57 17.22 -18.66
C PRO A 240 2.82 16.15 -17.59
N TYR A 241 3.44 16.50 -16.44
CA TYR A 241 3.66 15.54 -15.35
C TYR A 241 2.37 14.95 -14.79
N ILE A 242 1.22 15.62 -14.94
CA ILE A 242 -0.06 15.08 -14.50
C ILE A 242 -0.42 13.77 -15.21
N LEU A 243 0.09 13.55 -16.43
CA LEU A 243 -0.15 12.34 -17.21
C LEU A 243 0.40 11.08 -16.52
N LEU A 244 1.38 11.22 -15.62
CA LEU A 244 1.91 10.11 -14.83
C LEU A 244 0.86 9.44 -13.93
N MET A 245 -0.25 10.12 -13.64
CA MET A 245 -1.35 9.51 -12.89
C MET A 245 -2.16 8.51 -13.72
N LEU A 246 -2.10 8.61 -15.05
CA LEU A 246 -3.00 7.86 -15.94
C LEU A 246 -2.85 6.34 -15.80
N PRO A 247 -1.65 5.74 -15.76
CA PRO A 247 -1.53 4.28 -15.66
C PRO A 247 -2.20 3.72 -14.40
N THR A 248 -1.92 4.33 -13.24
CA THR A 248 -2.53 3.92 -11.97
C THR A 248 -4.04 4.16 -11.95
N LEU A 249 -4.51 5.30 -12.46
CA LEU A 249 -5.96 5.56 -12.55
C LEU A 249 -6.67 4.62 -13.54
N ALA A 250 -6.01 4.24 -14.63
CA ALA A 250 -6.58 3.37 -15.65
C ALA A 250 -6.90 1.99 -15.09
N TRP A 251 -5.95 1.33 -14.44
CA TRP A 251 -6.25 0.00 -13.86
C TRP A 251 -7.23 0.11 -12.69
N ARG A 252 -7.13 1.15 -11.85
CA ARG A 252 -8.06 1.37 -10.74
C ARG A 252 -9.50 1.46 -11.23
N PHE A 253 -9.75 2.25 -12.28
CA PHE A 253 -11.10 2.48 -12.80
C PHE A 253 -11.59 1.41 -13.77
N ALA A 254 -10.69 0.57 -14.28
CA ALA A 254 -11.02 -0.63 -15.04
C ALA A 254 -11.33 -1.85 -14.14
N GLY A 255 -10.89 -1.85 -12.87
CA GLY A 255 -11.26 -2.87 -11.90
C GLY A 255 -12.70 -2.72 -11.41
N ASN A 256 -13.31 -3.83 -10.99
CA ASN A 256 -14.70 -3.95 -10.55
C ASN A 256 -14.89 -3.87 -9.03
N VAL A 257 -13.82 -3.67 -8.25
CA VAL A 257 -13.87 -3.53 -6.79
C VAL A 257 -13.99 -2.05 -6.42
N GLU A 258 -15.04 -1.69 -5.68
CA GLU A 258 -15.31 -0.29 -5.30
C GLU A 258 -14.14 0.38 -4.57
N GLY A 259 -13.41 -0.39 -3.76
CA GLY A 259 -12.20 0.07 -3.05
C GLY A 259 -11.10 0.62 -3.96
N TYR A 260 -11.06 0.22 -5.24
CA TYR A 260 -10.10 0.77 -6.20
C TYR A 260 -10.45 2.20 -6.63
N TRP A 261 -11.73 2.59 -6.59
CA TRP A 261 -12.19 3.85 -7.17
C TRP A 261 -12.14 5.02 -6.22
N ASN A 262 -12.35 4.75 -4.92
CA ASN A 262 -12.50 5.78 -3.90
C ASN A 262 -11.15 6.29 -3.35
N LEU A 263 -11.21 7.14 -2.32
CA LEU A 263 -10.02 7.76 -1.73
C LEU A 263 -9.34 6.87 -0.69
N SER A 264 -10.00 5.81 -0.23
CA SER A 264 -9.54 4.90 0.80
C SER A 264 -8.36 4.06 0.34
N PHE A 265 -7.78 3.29 1.26
CA PHE A 265 -6.60 2.45 1.01
C PHE A 265 -5.38 3.26 0.53
N HIS A 266 -4.39 2.55 -0.01
CA HIS A 266 -3.08 3.09 -0.31
C HIS A 266 -2.93 3.60 -1.76
N TYR A 267 -3.88 3.32 -2.64
CA TYR A 267 -3.75 3.49 -4.11
C TYR A 267 -3.45 4.92 -4.58
N SER A 268 -3.75 5.92 -3.75
CA SER A 268 -3.51 7.33 -4.09
C SER A 268 -2.13 7.83 -3.64
N ALA A 269 -1.39 7.09 -2.81
CA ALA A 269 -0.12 7.55 -2.23
C ALA A 269 0.93 7.87 -3.30
N VAL A 270 1.11 6.99 -4.30
CA VAL A 270 2.06 7.18 -5.40
C VAL A 270 1.67 8.34 -6.34
N LEU A 271 0.41 8.79 -6.28
CA LEU A 271 -0.08 9.94 -7.04
C LEU A 271 0.25 11.28 -6.36
N MET A 272 0.50 11.29 -5.04
CA MET A 272 0.74 12.53 -4.29
C MET A 272 2.02 13.26 -4.75
N PRO A 273 3.19 12.59 -4.92
CA PRO A 273 4.37 13.25 -5.47
C PRO A 273 4.14 13.82 -6.88
N ILE A 274 3.35 13.12 -7.71
CA ILE A 274 3.01 13.57 -9.07
C ILE A 274 2.18 14.85 -9.02
N ALA A 275 1.16 14.90 -8.15
CA ALA A 275 0.30 16.08 -7.98
C ALA A 275 1.12 17.32 -7.59
N VAL A 276 2.02 17.16 -6.61
CA VAL A 276 2.90 18.22 -6.12
C VAL A 276 3.83 18.73 -7.22
N VAL A 277 4.49 17.82 -7.95
CA VAL A 277 5.40 18.17 -9.05
C VAL A 277 4.67 18.86 -10.19
N ALA A 278 3.51 18.34 -10.60
CA ALA A 278 2.68 18.95 -11.64
C ALA A 278 2.24 20.37 -11.25
N LEU A 279 1.84 20.58 -9.99
CA LEU A 279 1.52 21.90 -9.44
C LEU A 279 2.72 22.83 -9.55
N VAL A 280 3.88 22.43 -9.04
CA VAL A 280 5.10 23.26 -9.02
C VAL A 280 5.56 23.62 -10.44
N ASP A 281 5.50 22.67 -11.37
CA ASP A 281 5.88 22.88 -12.78
C ASP A 281 4.97 23.91 -13.48
N ALA A 282 3.67 23.91 -13.16
CA ALA A 282 2.70 24.82 -13.76
C ALA A 282 2.57 26.18 -13.04
N ALA A 283 2.91 26.26 -11.74
CA ALA A 283 2.68 27.43 -10.92
C ALA A 283 3.62 28.61 -11.27
N LYS A 284 3.06 29.64 -11.92
CA LYS A 284 3.76 30.90 -12.24
C LYS A 284 3.07 32.11 -11.62
N ARG A 285 3.83 33.18 -11.34
CA ARG A 285 3.35 34.49 -10.82
C ARG A 285 2.37 34.30 -9.64
N ARG A 286 1.10 34.70 -9.78
CA ARG A 286 0.05 34.59 -8.74
C ARG A 286 -0.20 33.16 -8.26
N HIS A 287 0.04 32.16 -9.10
CA HIS A 287 -0.18 30.75 -8.76
C HIS A 287 0.87 30.21 -7.78
N ARG A 288 1.98 30.93 -7.54
CA ARG A 288 3.00 30.56 -6.55
C ARG A 288 2.45 30.53 -5.10
N ASN A 289 1.37 31.26 -4.83
CA ASN A 289 0.64 31.21 -3.56
C ASN A 289 -0.71 30.50 -3.67
N PHE A 290 -1.48 30.82 -4.73
CA PHE A 290 -2.86 30.40 -4.83
C PHE A 290 -3.01 28.88 -5.08
N ALA A 291 -2.18 28.28 -5.93
CA ALA A 291 -2.29 26.85 -6.20
C ALA A 291 -1.92 25.98 -4.97
N PRO A 292 -0.83 26.28 -4.22
CA PRO A 292 -0.58 25.64 -2.93
C PRO A 292 -1.69 25.83 -1.91
N LEU A 293 -2.35 27.00 -1.89
CA LEU A 293 -3.49 27.24 -1.00
C LEU A 293 -4.66 26.32 -1.35
N VAL A 294 -4.98 26.14 -2.63
CA VAL A 294 -6.01 25.18 -3.08
C VAL A 294 -5.65 23.77 -2.59
N ALA A 295 -4.42 23.32 -2.83
CA ALA A 295 -3.96 22.01 -2.38
C ALA A 295 -4.05 21.84 -0.85
N ALA A 296 -3.69 22.87 -0.07
CA ALA A 296 -3.78 22.86 1.38
C ALA A 296 -5.22 22.80 1.88
N ILE A 297 -6.13 23.59 1.29
CA ILE A 297 -7.56 23.53 1.60
C ILE A 297 -8.12 22.15 1.28
N THR A 298 -7.74 21.55 0.15
CA THR A 298 -8.14 20.18 -0.20
C THR A 298 -7.64 19.16 0.80
N ALA A 299 -6.38 19.25 1.22
CA ALA A 299 -5.84 18.37 2.26
C ALA A 299 -6.65 18.47 3.56
N VAL A 300 -6.95 19.69 4.03
CA VAL A 300 -7.77 19.92 5.23
C VAL A 300 -9.20 19.39 5.06
N ALA A 301 -9.85 19.69 3.93
CA ALA A 301 -11.22 19.28 3.66
C ALA A 301 -11.37 17.74 3.62
N LEU A 302 -10.35 17.05 3.12
CA LEU A 302 -10.32 15.59 3.01
C LEU A 302 -9.84 14.89 4.27
N LEU A 303 -9.44 15.60 5.33
CA LEU A 303 -9.08 14.96 6.61
C LEU A 303 -10.24 14.11 7.16
N SER A 304 -11.48 14.54 6.96
CA SER A 304 -12.69 13.77 7.35
C SER A 304 -12.88 12.48 6.56
N GLN A 305 -12.25 12.37 5.39
CA GLN A 305 -12.23 11.17 4.55
C GLN A 305 -11.02 10.27 4.85
N THR A 306 -10.36 10.53 5.98
CA THR A 306 -9.24 9.72 6.50
C THR A 306 -9.55 9.29 7.93
N SER A 307 -8.75 8.35 8.43
CA SER A 307 -8.85 7.92 9.83
C SER A 307 -8.00 8.77 10.79
N ILE A 308 -7.78 10.04 10.48
CA ILE A 308 -6.96 10.93 11.32
C ILE A 308 -7.53 11.07 12.74
N HIS A 309 -8.84 10.90 12.93
CA HIS A 309 -9.50 10.90 14.25
C HIS A 309 -8.90 9.87 15.23
N LEU A 310 -8.29 8.80 14.72
CA LEU A 310 -7.67 7.75 15.53
C LEU A 310 -6.40 8.24 16.26
N LEU A 311 -5.88 9.43 15.96
CA LEU A 311 -4.87 10.08 16.80
C LEU A 311 -5.39 10.43 18.20
N TRP A 312 -6.70 10.69 18.33
CA TRP A 312 -7.32 11.10 19.60
C TRP A 312 -8.20 10.01 20.21
N ASP A 313 -8.78 9.13 19.40
CA ASP A 313 -9.72 8.11 19.87
C ASP A 313 -9.12 6.69 19.98
N ALA A 314 -7.81 6.52 19.77
CA ALA A 314 -7.16 5.20 19.76
C ALA A 314 -7.43 4.36 21.03
N ASP A 315 -7.50 5.00 22.19
CA ASP A 315 -7.70 4.32 23.47
C ASP A 315 -9.08 3.66 23.61
N ARG A 316 -10.06 4.10 22.81
CA ARG A 316 -11.39 3.46 22.75
C ARG A 316 -11.36 2.05 22.15
N TYR A 317 -10.30 1.73 21.42
CA TYR A 317 -10.12 0.44 20.74
C TYR A 317 -9.12 -0.47 21.48
N LYS A 318 -8.81 -0.18 22.75
CA LYS A 318 -7.82 -0.93 23.51
C LYS A 318 -8.33 -2.32 23.86
N VAL A 319 -7.69 -3.34 23.29
CA VAL A 319 -7.81 -4.74 23.71
C VAL A 319 -6.47 -5.22 24.27
N ASP A 320 -6.51 -6.09 25.27
CA ASP A 320 -5.29 -6.70 25.85
C ASP A 320 -5.00 -8.04 25.16
N GLY A 321 -4.64 -7.97 23.88
CA GLY A 321 -4.35 -9.15 23.06
C GLY A 321 -2.97 -9.78 23.34
N GLY A 322 -2.13 -9.14 24.16
CA GLY A 322 -0.76 -9.60 24.45
C GLY A 322 -0.71 -11.02 25.03
N PRO A 323 -1.48 -11.33 26.10
CA PRO A 323 -1.53 -12.68 26.65
C PRO A 323 -2.12 -13.72 25.68
N ALA A 324 -3.09 -13.34 24.84
CA ALA A 324 -3.64 -14.23 23.80
C ALA A 324 -2.56 -14.59 22.77
N VAL A 325 -1.80 -13.60 22.28
CA VAL A 325 -0.66 -13.82 21.38
C VAL A 325 0.38 -14.74 22.03
N GLN A 326 0.68 -14.55 23.31
CA GLN A 326 1.61 -15.42 24.04
C GLN A 326 1.09 -16.86 24.19
N ALA A 327 -0.20 -17.04 24.47
CA ALA A 327 -0.82 -18.35 24.58
C ALA A 327 -0.83 -19.09 23.24
N ALA A 328 -1.20 -18.41 22.15
CA ALA A 328 -1.25 -18.97 20.81
C ALA A 328 0.15 -19.29 20.24
N SER A 329 1.16 -18.48 20.54
CA SER A 329 2.55 -18.69 20.06
C SER A 329 3.22 -19.98 20.58
N ARG A 330 2.58 -20.71 21.52
CA ARG A 330 3.07 -22.00 22.01
C ARG A 330 2.80 -23.16 21.05
N TYR A 331 1.96 -22.96 20.05
CA TYR A 331 1.54 -23.97 19.10
C TYR A 331 2.28 -23.81 17.78
N GLY A 332 2.50 -24.93 17.07
CA GLY A 332 3.25 -24.94 15.81
C GLY A 332 2.52 -24.27 14.66
N SER A 333 1.18 -24.30 14.67
CA SER A 333 0.33 -23.63 13.70
C SER A 333 -0.91 -23.00 14.37
N VAL A 334 -1.26 -21.78 13.95
CA VAL A 334 -2.37 -21.00 14.52
C VAL A 334 -3.25 -20.41 13.42
N GLY A 335 -4.55 -20.66 13.49
CA GLY A 335 -5.56 -19.91 12.72
C GLY A 335 -6.06 -18.72 13.52
N THR A 336 -6.15 -17.54 12.90
CA THR A 336 -6.54 -16.32 13.61
C THR A 336 -7.34 -15.33 12.76
N ASP A 337 -7.94 -14.33 13.41
CA ASP A 337 -8.61 -13.19 12.79
C ASP A 337 -7.62 -12.13 12.27
N LEU A 338 -8.15 -11.13 11.56
CA LEU A 338 -7.38 -10.02 10.98
C LEU A 338 -6.57 -9.20 12.00
N HIS A 339 -6.99 -9.18 13.27
CA HIS A 339 -6.38 -8.32 14.29
C HIS A 339 -5.06 -8.88 14.81
N LEU A 340 -4.91 -10.21 14.88
CA LEU A 340 -3.72 -10.85 15.42
C LEU A 340 -2.73 -11.38 14.37
N LEU A 341 -3.09 -11.41 13.07
CA LEU A 341 -2.22 -11.92 11.98
C LEU A 341 -0.78 -11.40 12.08
N ALA A 342 -0.62 -10.08 12.09
CA ALA A 342 0.69 -9.43 12.08
C ALA A 342 1.49 -9.59 13.39
N TYR A 343 0.83 -9.96 14.50
CA TYR A 343 1.49 -10.20 15.78
C TYR A 343 1.99 -11.64 15.92
N LEU A 344 1.27 -12.58 15.30
CA LEU A 344 1.56 -14.01 15.35
C LEU A 344 2.50 -14.47 14.22
N ALA A 345 2.45 -13.84 13.04
CA ALA A 345 3.21 -14.27 11.87
C ALA A 345 4.73 -14.42 12.10
N PRO A 346 5.41 -13.57 12.90
CA PRO A 346 6.84 -13.77 13.21
C PRO A 346 7.12 -14.84 14.27
N LYS A 347 6.09 -15.40 14.92
CA LYS A 347 6.21 -16.24 16.13
C LYS A 347 5.82 -17.70 15.89
N THR A 348 4.94 -17.95 14.95
CA THR A 348 4.40 -19.28 14.64
C THR A 348 3.90 -19.33 13.20
N HIS A 349 3.59 -20.52 12.66
CA HIS A 349 2.94 -20.63 11.36
C HIS A 349 1.49 -20.15 11.47
N VAL A 350 1.18 -19.05 10.77
CA VAL A 350 -0.13 -18.40 10.87
C VAL A 350 -0.95 -18.58 9.61
N TYR A 351 -2.23 -18.84 9.82
CA TYR A 351 -3.28 -18.87 8.82
C TYR A 351 -4.35 -17.84 9.16
N TRP A 352 -4.95 -17.23 8.14
CA TRP A 352 -6.20 -16.50 8.34
C TRP A 352 -7.38 -17.47 8.28
N THR A 353 -8.30 -17.38 9.23
CA THR A 353 -9.40 -18.35 9.34
C THR A 353 -10.30 -18.41 8.10
N SER A 354 -10.40 -17.33 7.35
CA SER A 354 -11.20 -17.29 6.11
C SER A 354 -10.52 -17.93 4.90
N THR A 355 -9.22 -18.25 4.97
CA THR A 355 -8.43 -18.84 3.87
C THR A 355 -7.80 -20.19 4.24
N LEU A 356 -8.20 -20.79 5.37
CA LEU A 356 -7.67 -22.06 5.89
C LEU A 356 -7.77 -23.24 4.90
N GLY A 357 -8.78 -23.25 4.04
CA GLY A 357 -9.06 -24.38 3.16
C GLY A 357 -9.27 -25.68 3.95
N GLY A 358 -8.47 -26.70 3.68
CA GLY A 358 -8.48 -27.99 4.39
C GLY A 358 -7.52 -28.08 5.59
N VAL A 359 -6.75 -27.04 5.87
CA VAL A 359 -5.77 -27.05 6.97
C VAL A 359 -6.46 -26.98 8.32
N ARG A 360 -6.02 -27.83 9.24
CA ARG A 360 -6.47 -27.83 10.64
C ARG A 360 -5.29 -27.44 11.54
N PRO A 361 -5.16 -26.15 11.92
CA PRO A 361 -4.07 -25.68 12.76
C PRO A 361 -4.16 -26.30 14.16
N ASP A 362 -3.07 -26.21 14.91
CA ASP A 362 -2.97 -26.77 16.26
C ASP A 362 -3.75 -25.93 17.29
N ALA A 363 -3.87 -24.62 17.04
CA ALA A 363 -4.67 -23.70 17.83
C ALA A 363 -5.44 -22.69 16.97
N ILE A 364 -6.49 -22.13 17.56
CA ILE A 364 -7.25 -21.02 17.01
C ILE A 364 -7.23 -19.88 18.03
N ALA A 365 -6.92 -18.66 17.58
CA ALA A 365 -6.94 -17.46 18.38
C ALA A 365 -7.90 -16.44 17.74
N LEU A 366 -9.03 -16.17 18.37
CA LEU A 366 -10.07 -15.32 17.78
C LEU A 366 -10.73 -14.45 18.84
N ARG A 367 -11.35 -13.36 18.39
CA ARG A 367 -12.35 -12.66 19.19
C ARG A 367 -13.67 -13.41 19.17
N PRO A 368 -14.29 -13.70 20.34
CA PRO A 368 -15.64 -14.28 20.39
C PRO A 368 -16.71 -13.41 19.70
N ASP A 369 -16.48 -12.09 19.66
CA ASP A 369 -17.35 -11.14 18.96
C ASP A 369 -17.38 -11.38 17.45
N ASP A 370 -16.25 -11.81 16.86
CA ASP A 370 -16.11 -12.06 15.42
C ASP A 370 -16.80 -13.38 15.01
N THR A 371 -16.94 -14.32 15.95
CA THR A 371 -17.59 -15.62 15.72
C THR A 371 -19.08 -15.63 16.09
N HIS A 372 -19.55 -14.67 16.91
CA HIS A 372 -20.89 -14.65 17.51
C HIS A 372 -21.24 -15.91 18.33
N GLU A 373 -20.25 -16.72 18.67
CA GLU A 373 -20.34 -17.94 19.48
C GLU A 373 -18.96 -18.18 20.16
N PRO A 374 -18.87 -18.97 21.26
CA PRO A 374 -17.57 -19.31 21.85
C PRO A 374 -16.61 -19.91 20.83
N VAL A 375 -15.32 -19.56 20.91
CA VAL A 375 -14.34 -19.95 19.87
C VAL A 375 -14.15 -21.47 19.81
N GLU A 376 -14.35 -22.16 20.94
CA GLU A 376 -14.32 -23.63 21.01
C GLU A 376 -15.43 -24.26 20.17
N SER A 377 -16.67 -23.77 20.30
CA SER A 377 -17.82 -24.20 19.51
C SER A 377 -17.62 -23.92 18.03
N TRP A 378 -17.14 -22.72 17.71
CA TRP A 378 -16.82 -22.33 16.35
C TRP A 378 -15.77 -23.26 15.73
N ALA A 379 -14.69 -23.57 16.46
CA ALA A 379 -13.63 -24.43 15.96
C ALA A 379 -14.11 -25.88 15.75
N ALA A 380 -14.86 -26.45 16.70
CA ALA A 380 -15.44 -27.79 16.57
C ALA A 380 -16.39 -27.88 15.36
N LYS A 381 -17.23 -26.86 15.15
CA LYS A 381 -18.19 -26.79 14.04
C LYS A 381 -17.53 -26.62 12.67
N ASN A 382 -16.55 -25.74 12.55
CA ASN A 382 -15.95 -25.38 11.26
C ASN A 382 -14.75 -26.25 10.87
N LEU A 383 -13.99 -26.74 11.86
CA LEU A 383 -12.75 -27.49 11.63
C LEU A 383 -12.84 -28.95 12.09
N GLY A 384 -13.89 -29.33 12.84
CA GLY A 384 -14.05 -30.66 13.41
C GLY A 384 -13.02 -30.99 14.49
N GLY A 385 -13.24 -32.12 15.17
CA GLY A 385 -12.38 -32.58 16.27
C GLY A 385 -12.68 -31.89 17.60
N ASP A 386 -11.95 -32.31 18.64
CA ASP A 386 -12.12 -31.80 19.99
C ASP A 386 -11.17 -30.62 20.23
N TRP A 387 -11.74 -29.52 20.73
CA TRP A 387 -11.01 -28.28 21.02
C TRP A 387 -11.17 -27.96 22.49
N ARG A 388 -10.13 -27.38 23.09
CA ARG A 388 -10.16 -26.98 24.49
C ARG A 388 -9.73 -25.53 24.63
N LEU A 389 -10.53 -24.74 25.36
CA LEU A 389 -10.13 -23.40 25.80
C LEU A 389 -8.83 -23.44 26.63
N VAL A 390 -7.80 -22.73 26.17
CA VAL A 390 -6.50 -22.60 26.86
C VAL A 390 -6.24 -21.19 27.36
N TYR A 391 -6.94 -20.19 26.83
CA TYR A 391 -6.91 -18.82 27.30
C TYR A 391 -8.22 -18.11 26.95
N SER A 392 -8.73 -17.29 27.87
CA SER A 392 -9.82 -16.35 27.62
C SER A 392 -9.53 -15.07 28.40
N GLY A 393 -9.45 -13.94 27.71
CA GLY A 393 -9.14 -12.65 28.32
C GLY A 393 -8.77 -11.58 27.31
N GLY A 394 -8.87 -10.31 27.69
CA GLY A 394 -8.45 -9.19 26.84
C GLY A 394 -9.20 -9.05 25.51
N GLY A 395 -10.39 -9.66 25.40
CA GLY A 395 -11.22 -9.68 24.19
C GLY A 395 -10.95 -10.83 23.23
N TYR A 396 -10.09 -11.78 23.59
CA TYR A 396 -9.70 -12.92 22.76
C TYR A 396 -9.83 -14.24 23.52
N GLU A 397 -10.11 -15.30 22.77
CA GLU A 397 -10.03 -16.68 23.21
C GLU A 397 -8.99 -17.42 22.38
N VAL A 398 -8.23 -18.30 23.03
CA VAL A 398 -7.35 -19.26 22.37
C VAL A 398 -7.82 -20.65 22.73
N VAL A 399 -8.07 -21.47 21.72
CA VAL A 399 -8.45 -22.87 21.85
C VAL A 399 -7.41 -23.74 21.15
N ALA A 400 -7.16 -24.93 21.71
CA ALA A 400 -6.18 -25.87 21.19
C ALA A 400 -6.83 -27.21 20.87
N ARG A 401 -6.45 -27.79 19.73
CA ARG A 401 -6.93 -29.10 19.30
C ARG A 401 -6.41 -30.17 20.26
N GLN A 402 -7.29 -31.05 20.71
CA GLN A 402 -6.91 -32.26 21.44
C GLN A 402 -6.55 -33.37 20.44
N SER A 403 -5.51 -34.13 20.75
CA SER A 403 -4.97 -35.21 19.91
C SER A 403 -5.94 -36.37 19.75
#